data_AF-A0A749ZCC9-F1
#
_entry.id   AF-A0A749ZCC9-F1
#
_cell.length_a   1.000
_cell.length_b   1.000
_cell.length_c   1.000
_cell.angle_alpha   90.00
_cell.angle_beta   90.00
_cell.angle_gamma   90.00
#
_symmetry.space_group_name_H-M   'P 1'
#
loop_
_entity.id
_entity.type
_entity.pdbx_description
1 polymer ?
#
loop_
_entity_poly.entity_id
_entity_poly.type
_entity_poly.pdbx_seq_one_letter_code
_entity_poly.pdbx_strand_id
1 'polypeptide(L)'
;MKEPNIRKITRKMGIPREHKFMGFVLFNPENDDFLAMGTGEAEMYFSFIWVKSPVHARKFNSYAAACRLVERLELGTRVIIMMAFDLGSHIGVTELPSFCRTH
;
A
#
# COMPACT_ATOMS: atom_id res chain seq x y z
N MET A 1 -1.44 -16.29 -2.48
CA MET A 1 -0.39 -15.25 -2.57
C MET A 1 0.49 -15.34 -1.33
N LYS A 2 1.83 -15.21 -1.45
CA LYS A 2 2.73 -15.28 -0.29
C LYS A 2 2.87 -13.88 0.33
N GLU A 3 2.58 -13.76 1.63
CA GLU A 3 2.72 -12.49 2.35
C GLU A 3 4.21 -12.09 2.47
N PRO A 4 4.55 -10.80 2.33
CA PRO A 4 5.90 -10.32 2.53
C PRO A 4 6.32 -10.42 3.99
N ASN A 5 7.56 -10.84 4.25
CA ASN A 5 8.11 -10.82 5.61
C ASN A 5 8.57 -9.39 5.94
N ILE A 6 7.64 -8.59 6.49
CA ILE A 6 7.85 -7.16 6.77
C ILE A 6 9.06 -6.93 7.65
N ARG A 7 9.26 -7.74 8.70
CA ARG A 7 10.43 -7.61 9.59
C ARG A 7 11.76 -7.84 8.88
N LYS A 8 11.80 -8.76 7.91
CA LYS A 8 13.00 -9.00 7.08
C LYS A 8 13.22 -7.84 6.10
N ILE A 9 12.14 -7.30 5.54
CA ILE A 9 12.15 -6.17 4.60
C ILE A 9 12.63 -4.89 5.29
N THR A 10 12.02 -4.49 6.40
CA THR A 10 12.39 -3.27 7.15
C THR A 10 13.84 -3.30 7.58
N ARG A 11 14.31 -4.44 8.10
CA ARG A 11 15.73 -4.64 8.46
C ARG A 11 16.67 -4.47 7.27
N LYS A 12 16.30 -4.99 6.08
CA LYS A 12 17.11 -4.83 4.87
C LYS A 12 17.17 -3.38 4.39
N MET A 13 16.09 -2.62 4.57
CA MET A 13 16.01 -1.21 4.19
C MET A 13 16.64 -0.27 5.21
N GLY A 14 17.24 -0.80 6.28
CA GLY A 14 17.83 0.02 7.35
C GLY A 14 16.80 0.82 8.15
N ILE A 15 15.50 0.51 8.04
CA ILE A 15 14.45 1.20 8.76
C ILE A 15 14.55 0.84 10.25
N PRO A 16 14.77 1.82 11.14
CA PRO A 16 14.78 1.61 12.59
C PRO A 16 13.53 0.89 13.09
N ARG A 17 13.68 0.08 14.15
CA ARG A 17 12.55 -0.67 14.73
C ARG A 17 11.48 0.23 15.34
N GLU A 18 11.83 1.46 15.71
CA GLU A 18 10.89 2.45 16.23
C GLU A 18 9.88 2.93 15.17
N HIS A 19 10.19 2.79 13.88
CA HIS A 19 9.23 3.13 12.83
C HIS A 19 8.20 2.01 12.64
N LYS A 20 6.95 2.35 12.86
CA LYS A 20 5.85 1.40 12.89
C LYS A 20 5.37 1.14 11.47
N PHE A 21 5.45 -0.11 11.01
CA PHE A 21 4.76 -0.52 9.79
C PHE A 21 3.24 -0.31 9.96
N MET A 22 2.65 0.46 9.06
CA MET A 22 1.23 0.85 9.13
C MET A 22 0.34 0.02 8.22
N GLY A 23 0.92 -0.75 7.29
CA GLY A 23 0.19 -1.54 6.30
C GLY A 23 0.61 -1.23 4.88
N PHE A 24 -0.21 -1.67 3.93
CA PHE A 24 -0.01 -1.40 2.51
C PHE A 24 -0.95 -0.31 2.02
N VAL A 25 -0.56 0.43 1.00
CA VAL A 25 -1.38 1.45 0.32
C VAL A 25 -1.32 1.22 -1.19
N LEU A 26 -2.33 1.68 -1.92
CA LEU A 26 -2.33 1.67 -3.38
C LEU A 26 -1.94 3.05 -3.87
N PHE A 27 -0.81 3.14 -4.57
CA PHE A 27 -0.27 4.35 -5.16
C PHE A 27 -0.49 4.33 -6.67
N ASN A 28 -1.02 5.41 -7.23
CA ASN A 28 -1.17 5.59 -8.66
C ASN A 28 -0.04 6.53 -9.15
N PRO A 29 0.94 6.01 -9.90
CA PRO A 29 2.10 6.78 -10.34
C PRO A 29 1.76 7.81 -11.42
N GLU A 30 0.64 7.67 -12.14
CA GLU A 30 0.27 8.63 -13.21
C GLU A 30 -0.12 9.99 -12.64
N ASN A 31 -0.82 9.99 -11.50
CA ASN A 31 -1.33 11.21 -10.87
C ASN A 31 -0.63 11.56 -9.56
N ASP A 32 0.32 10.75 -9.10
CA ASP A 32 0.98 10.91 -7.79
C ASP A 32 -0.05 11.02 -6.65
N ASP A 33 -0.95 10.02 -6.57
CA ASP A 33 -1.99 9.94 -5.55
C ASP A 33 -2.20 8.53 -5.02
N PHE A 34 -2.92 8.44 -3.90
CA PHE A 34 -3.17 7.22 -3.15
C PHE A 34 -4.65 6.95 -3.04
N LEU A 35 -5.04 5.68 -3.04
CA LEU A 35 -6.42 5.31 -2.84
C LEU A 35 -6.83 5.47 -1.37
N ALA A 36 -7.83 6.32 -1.08
CA ALA A 36 -8.45 6.46 0.25
C ALA A 36 -9.73 5.63 0.42
N MET A 37 -10.49 5.42 -0.66
CA MET A 37 -11.86 4.87 -0.70
C MET A 37 -12.88 5.66 0.14
N GLY A 38 -13.97 6.10 -0.52
CA GLY A 38 -15.12 6.72 0.12
C GLY A 38 -16.15 5.68 0.60
N THR A 39 -16.95 6.06 1.60
CA THR A 39 -18.06 5.31 2.16
C THR A 39 -19.21 5.24 1.16
N GLY A 40 -19.38 4.10 0.48
CA GLY A 40 -20.65 3.69 -0.09
C GLY A 40 -21.26 2.59 0.78
N GLU A 41 -22.53 2.73 1.19
CA GLU A 41 -23.22 1.73 2.03
C GLU A 41 -23.47 0.39 1.32
N ALA A 42 -23.24 0.31 0.00
CA ALA A 42 -23.42 -0.89 -0.79
C ALA A 42 -22.19 -1.17 -1.67
N GLU A 43 -21.82 -2.44 -1.79
CA GLU A 43 -20.69 -2.94 -2.60
C GLU A 43 -20.73 -2.50 -4.08
N MET A 44 -21.87 -1.98 -4.54
CA MET A 44 -22.16 -1.61 -5.92
C MET A 44 -21.72 -0.18 -6.30
N TYR A 45 -21.41 0.70 -5.33
CA TYR A 45 -21.06 2.11 -5.58
C TYR A 45 -19.80 2.55 -4.83
N PHE A 46 -18.71 1.80 -4.97
CA PHE A 46 -17.41 2.29 -4.52
C PHE A 46 -16.97 3.48 -5.39
N SER A 47 -17.12 4.71 -4.88
CA SER A 47 -16.43 5.86 -5.43
C SER A 47 -14.97 5.84 -4.95
N PHE A 48 -14.04 5.82 -5.90
CA PHE A 48 -12.62 5.94 -5.59
C PHE A 48 -12.32 7.39 -5.26
N ILE A 49 -12.03 7.62 -3.98
CA ILE A 49 -11.41 8.87 -3.55
C ILE A 49 -9.91 8.65 -3.61
N TRP A 50 -9.25 9.44 -4.46
CA TRP A 50 -7.79 9.53 -4.56
C TRP A 50 -7.32 10.75 -3.77
N VAL A 51 -6.26 10.58 -3.00
CA VAL A 51 -5.71 11.62 -2.11
C VAL A 51 -4.22 11.78 -2.35
N LYS A 52 -3.72 13.02 -2.28
CA LYS A 52 -2.30 13.33 -2.52
C LYS A 52 -1.35 12.88 -1.41
N SER A 53 -1.89 12.50 -0.24
CA SER A 53 -1.07 12.17 0.92
C SER A 53 -1.34 10.74 1.40
N PRO A 54 -0.28 9.95 1.66
CA PRO A 54 -0.43 8.61 2.23
C PRO A 54 -1.04 8.64 3.64
N VAL A 55 -1.06 9.80 4.30
CA VAL A 55 -1.73 10.01 5.60
C VAL A 55 -3.22 9.70 5.52
N HIS A 56 -3.88 10.08 4.43
CA HIS A 56 -5.31 9.85 4.23
C HIS A 56 -5.63 8.61 3.39
N ALA A 57 -4.60 7.92 2.88
CA ALA A 57 -4.78 6.70 2.10
C ALA A 57 -5.40 5.56 2.93
N ARG A 58 -6.09 4.63 2.29
CA ARG A 58 -6.54 3.38 2.90
C ARG A 58 -5.35 2.50 3.18
N LYS A 59 -5.20 2.07 4.44
CA LYS A 59 -4.20 1.08 4.84
C LYS A 59 -4.82 -0.32 4.78
N PHE A 60 -4.14 -1.22 4.10
CA PHE A 60 -4.47 -2.65 4.08
C PHE A 60 -3.57 -3.38 5.08
N ASN A 61 -4.18 -4.19 5.95
CA ASN A 61 -3.44 -4.93 6.97
C ASN A 61 -2.57 -6.07 6.39
N SER A 62 -2.84 -6.50 5.15
CA SER A 62 -2.08 -7.55 4.47
C SER A 62 -1.92 -7.27 2.98
N TYR A 63 -0.87 -7.83 2.38
CA TYR A 63 -0.59 -7.67 0.95
C TYR A 63 -1.69 -8.32 0.12
N ALA A 64 -2.15 -9.52 0.51
CA ALA A 64 -3.25 -10.20 -0.17
C ALA A 64 -4.57 -9.42 -0.11
N ALA A 65 -4.82 -8.61 0.92
CA ALA A 65 -6.00 -7.74 0.95
C ALA A 65 -5.89 -6.60 -0.08
N ALA A 66 -4.71 -6.00 -0.22
CA ALA A 66 -4.45 -5.00 -1.26
C ALA A 66 -4.57 -5.61 -2.67
N CYS A 67 -3.94 -6.76 -2.93
CA CYS A 67 -4.01 -7.43 -4.23
C CYS A 67 -5.43 -7.83 -4.62
N ARG A 68 -6.20 -8.40 -3.69
CA ARG A 68 -7.61 -8.74 -3.96
C ARG A 68 -8.42 -7.53 -4.40
N LEU A 69 -8.14 -6.35 -3.84
CA LEU A 69 -8.80 -5.14 -4.27
C LEU A 69 -8.34 -4.70 -5.67
N VAL A 70 -7.03 -4.75 -5.93
CA VAL A 70 -6.45 -4.43 -7.24
C VAL A 70 -7.03 -5.33 -8.34
N GLU A 71 -7.14 -6.64 -8.07
CA GLU A 71 -7.73 -7.62 -8.97
C GLU A 71 -9.22 -7.36 -9.19
N ARG A 72 -9.99 -7.20 -8.10
CA ARG A 72 -11.45 -6.96 -8.17
C ARG A 72 -11.82 -5.70 -8.95
N LEU A 73 -10.93 -4.71 -8.98
CA LEU A 73 -11.15 -3.43 -9.62
C LEU A 73 -10.36 -3.26 -10.93
N GLU A 74 -9.67 -4.31 -11.38
CA GLU A 74 -8.86 -4.32 -12.59
C GLU A 74 -7.80 -3.19 -12.64
N LEU A 75 -7.23 -2.85 -11.48
CA LEU A 75 -6.24 -1.77 -11.33
C LEU A 75 -4.79 -2.21 -11.55
N GLY A 76 -4.55 -3.47 -11.95
CA GLY A 76 -3.24 -4.12 -11.91
C GLY A 76 -2.11 -3.39 -12.66
N THR A 77 -2.42 -2.62 -13.69
CA THR A 77 -1.45 -1.81 -14.45
C THR A 77 -1.40 -0.34 -14.03
N ARG A 78 -2.33 0.10 -13.19
CA ARG A 78 -2.53 1.51 -12.81
C ARG A 78 -2.02 1.85 -11.42
N VAL A 79 -1.81 0.84 -10.57
CA VAL A 79 -1.38 1.07 -9.19
C VAL A 79 -0.21 0.21 -8.77
N ILE A 80 0.59 0.74 -7.86
CA ILE A 80 1.70 0.08 -7.19
C ILE A 80 1.28 -0.11 -5.73
N ILE A 81 1.44 -1.34 -5.22
CA ILE A 81 1.23 -1.62 -3.80
C ILE A 81 2.50 -1.24 -3.03
N MET A 82 2.42 -0.19 -2.22
CA MET A 82 3.53 0.29 -1.41
C MET A 82 3.31 -0.06 0.06
N MET A 83 4.40 -0.19 0.81
CA MET A 83 4.40 -0.29 2.27
C MET A 83 4.40 1.11 2.87
N ALA A 84 3.55 1.35 3.87
CA ALA A 84 3.50 2.59 4.62
C ALA A 84 4.15 2.41 6.00
N PHE A 85 4.93 3.40 6.42
CA PHE A 85 5.64 3.45 7.69
C PHE A 85 5.36 4.76 8.40
N ASP A 86 5.14 4.68 9.71
CA ASP A 86 5.14 5.82 10.60
C ASP A 86 6.59 6.19 10.93
N LEU A 87 7.04 7.35 10.44
CA LEU A 87 8.38 7.90 10.68
C LEU A 87 8.37 8.95 11.81
N GLY A 88 7.30 9.01 12.61
CA GLY A 88 7.11 9.93 13.73
C GLY A 88 6.58 11.29 13.29
N SER A 89 7.26 11.98 12.37
CA SER A 89 6.83 13.30 11.88
C SER A 89 5.96 13.24 10.62
N HIS A 90 6.04 12.14 9.87
CA HIS A 90 5.30 11.94 8.62
C HIS A 90 5.16 10.44 8.32
N ILE A 91 4.33 10.13 7.33
CA ILE A 91 4.19 8.77 6.81
C ILE A 91 5.06 8.63 5.57
N GLY A 92 6.04 7.74 5.64
CA GLY A 92 6.86 7.34 4.50
C GLY A 92 6.23 6.15 3.77
N VAL A 93 6.37 6.12 2.45
CA VAL A 93 5.98 4.97 1.62
C VAL A 93 7.16 4.47 0.81
N THR A 94 7.24 3.15 0.62
CA THR A 94 8.25 2.54 -0.25
C THR A 94 7.66 1.31 -0.92
N GLU A 95 8.11 1.04 -2.14
CA GLU A 95 7.76 -0.19 -2.83
C GLU A 95 8.23 -1.43 -2.07
N LEU A 96 7.55 -2.54 -2.30
CA LEU A 96 8.03 -3.84 -1.86
C LEU A 96 9.32 -4.16 -2.61
N PRO A 97 10.46 -4.36 -1.91
CA PRO A 97 11.66 -4.83 -2.56
C PRO A 97 11.32 -6.12 -3.27
N SER A 98 11.64 -6.23 -4.56
CA SER A 98 11.45 -7.44 -5.35
C SER A 98 12.21 -8.56 -4.63
N PHE A 99 11.51 -9.37 -3.83
CA PHE A 99 12.11 -10.52 -3.17
C PHE A 99 12.30 -11.59 -4.25
N CYS A 100 13.41 -11.45 -4.97
CA CYS A 100 13.95 -12.37 -5.95
C CYS A 100 13.02 -12.69 -7.13
N ARG A 101 13.21 -11.99 -8.25
CA ARG A 101 13.18 -12.70 -9.54
C ARG A 101 14.38 -13.66 -9.52
N THR A 102 14.17 -14.88 -9.01
CA THR A 102 15.02 -16.00 -9.45
C THR A 102 14.61 -16.26 -10.90
N HIS A 103 15.44 -15.75 -11.81
CA HIS A 103 15.62 -16.41 -13.11
C HIS A 103 16.18 -17.81 -12.89
#